data_AF-A0A950XRM6-F1
#
_entry.id   AF-A0A950XRM6-F1
#
_cell.length_a   1.000
_cell.length_b   1.000
_cell.length_c   1.000
_cell.angle_alpha   90.00
_cell.angle_beta   90.00
_cell.angle_gamma   90.00
#
_symmetry.space_group_name_H-M   'P 1'
#
loop_
_entity.id
_entity.type
_entity.pdbx_description
1 polymer ?
#
loop_
_entity_poly.entity_id
_entity_poly.type
_entity_poly.pdbx_seq_one_letter_code
_entity_poly.pdbx_strand_id
1 'polypeptide(L)'
;MQSCNQCKDCLPWSQVRYRQLRLANPTNRRAGGIPSATLSLVGGSGTTVGDFAAPSEAPQLAEPSRKASPWVRHGGPAVLAVALVLYVVVYTRWPSLVTQVDLQVYRFGATRVWKGLDLYSIGLTGNPKELLFIYPPFAALCFLPLVPIAEPAVQVLWLVLTCFFIAYAIQRMLNSMRLTADTGLWGLTALLVGLVAWLEPFRLSLQLGQINIAILAIVVADLLAPRQRRWAGIGIGLAAGIKLTPALFIIYLAAIGRLRAAV
;
A
#
# COMPACT_ATOMS: atom_id res chain seq x y z
N MET A 1 19.42 40.42 -43.20
CA MET A 1 18.46 39.29 -43.11
C MET A 1 17.82 39.32 -41.72
N GLN A 2 16.53 39.69 -41.70
CA GLN A 2 15.47 39.47 -40.68
C GLN A 2 15.91 39.12 -39.24
N SER A 3 15.82 40.02 -38.25
CA SER A 3 14.62 40.49 -37.50
C SER A 3 13.81 39.38 -36.81
N CYS A 4 13.85 39.33 -35.48
CA CYS A 4 12.64 39.46 -34.65
C CYS A 4 12.98 39.65 -33.15
N ASN A 5 12.86 40.90 -32.69
CA ASN A 5 12.55 41.26 -31.31
C ASN A 5 11.02 41.19 -31.14
N GLN A 6 10.49 40.41 -30.20
CA GLN A 6 9.31 40.71 -29.34
C GLN A 6 8.62 39.45 -28.76
N CYS A 7 7.81 39.71 -27.73
CA CYS A 7 7.09 38.83 -26.79
C CYS A 7 7.97 38.43 -25.59
N LYS A 8 8.06 39.16 -24.46
CA LYS A 8 7.03 39.89 -23.72
C LYS A 8 5.70 39.13 -23.73
N ASP A 9 5.64 38.02 -22.99
CA ASP A 9 4.46 37.52 -22.27
C ASP A 9 4.74 36.13 -21.66
N CYS A 10 5.62 36.07 -20.66
CA CYS A 10 5.69 34.92 -19.75
C CYS A 10 4.60 35.08 -18.68
N LEU A 11 3.41 34.53 -18.93
CA LEU A 11 2.35 34.42 -17.93
C LEU A 11 2.79 33.49 -16.78
N PRO A 12 2.56 33.86 -15.51
CA PRO A 12 2.89 33.01 -14.37
C PRO A 12 1.98 31.76 -14.33
N TRP A 13 2.57 30.64 -13.90
CA TRP A 13 2.00 29.30 -13.79
C TRP A 13 0.70 29.17 -12.93
N SER A 14 0.21 30.28 -12.35
CA SER A 14 -1.03 30.34 -11.57
C SER A 14 -2.30 30.47 -12.42
N GLN A 15 -2.21 30.86 -13.70
CA GLN A 15 -3.39 31.09 -14.57
C GLN A 15 -3.83 29.87 -15.40
N VAL A 16 -2.96 28.87 -15.60
CA VAL A 16 -3.29 27.68 -16.41
C VAL A 16 -4.27 26.73 -15.69
N ARG A 17 -4.35 26.79 -14.35
CA ARG A 17 -5.27 25.95 -13.56
C ARG A 17 -6.73 26.40 -13.54
N TYR A 18 -7.04 27.66 -13.83
CA TYR A 18 -8.41 28.17 -13.70
C TYR A 18 -9.28 27.95 -14.96
N ARG A 19 -8.68 27.73 -16.13
CA ARG A 19 -9.43 27.54 -17.39
C ARG A 19 -9.92 26.09 -17.59
N GLN A 20 -9.27 25.12 -16.96
CA GLN A 20 -9.64 23.70 -17.02
C GLN A 20 -10.79 23.34 -16.07
N LEU A 21 -11.00 24.09 -14.99
CA LEU A 21 -12.07 23.83 -14.01
C LEU A 21 -13.46 24.34 -14.44
N ARG A 22 -13.58 25.07 -15.57
CA ARG A 22 -14.88 25.61 -16.04
C ARG A 22 -15.54 24.80 -17.16
N LEU A 23 -14.94 23.69 -17.61
CA LEU A 23 -15.47 22.83 -18.68
C LEU A 23 -16.02 21.48 -18.19
N ALA A 24 -15.99 21.21 -16.89
CA ALA A 24 -16.53 19.99 -16.30
C ALA A 24 -17.58 20.30 -15.24
N ASN A 25 -18.75 20.80 -15.66
CA ASN A 25 -19.95 20.78 -14.82
C ASN A 25 -21.16 20.33 -15.64
N PRO A 26 -21.56 19.05 -15.62
CA PRO A 26 -22.81 18.59 -16.20
C PRO A 26 -23.91 18.68 -15.13
N THR A 27 -24.47 19.87 -14.94
CA THR A 27 -25.75 20.04 -14.23
C THR A 27 -26.76 20.71 -15.13
N ASN A 28 -27.24 19.94 -16.12
CA ASN A 28 -28.52 20.19 -16.76
C ASN A 28 -29.63 19.78 -15.77
N ARG A 29 -30.00 20.70 -14.86
CA ARG A 29 -31.27 20.63 -14.14
C ARG A 29 -32.22 21.62 -14.79
N ARG A 30 -33.31 21.06 -15.29
CA ARG A 30 -34.53 21.73 -15.75
C ARG A 30 -34.92 22.86 -14.79
N ALA A 31 -34.99 24.08 -15.33
CA ALA A 31 -35.83 25.15 -14.81
C ALA A 31 -36.33 25.91 -16.05
N GLY A 32 -37.29 25.30 -16.74
CA GLY A 32 -38.09 26.00 -17.75
C GLY A 32 -38.96 27.01 -17.02
N GLY A 33 -38.59 28.28 -17.13
CA GLY A 33 -39.46 29.39 -16.78
C GLY A 33 -40.68 29.37 -17.70
N ILE A 34 -41.84 29.54 -17.10
CA ILE A 34 -43.10 29.84 -17.79
C ILE A 34 -43.04 31.30 -18.22
N PRO A 35 -43.36 31.61 -19.49
CA PRO A 35 -44.13 32.80 -19.77
C PRO A 35 -45.46 32.42 -20.40
N SER A 36 -46.52 32.93 -19.78
CA SER A 36 -47.88 32.94 -20.27
C SER A 36 -47.93 33.54 -21.67
N ALA A 37 -48.34 32.74 -22.65
CA ALA A 37 -48.76 33.23 -23.96
C ALA A 37 -50.09 32.56 -24.30
N THR A 38 -51.14 33.35 -24.11
CA THR A 38 -52.51 33.12 -24.54
C THR A 38 -52.53 32.90 -26.05
N LEU A 39 -52.95 31.73 -26.53
CA LEU A 39 -53.39 31.55 -27.90
C LEU A 39 -54.66 30.70 -27.92
N SER A 40 -55.72 31.32 -28.42
CA SER A 40 -57.08 30.82 -28.50
C SER A 40 -57.25 29.65 -29.47
N LEU A 41 -58.13 28.72 -29.06
CA LEU A 41 -59.11 27.96 -29.84
C LEU A 41 -58.69 27.43 -31.23
N VAL A 42 -58.57 26.11 -31.36
CA VAL A 42 -59.33 25.28 -32.34
C VAL A 42 -59.25 23.80 -31.91
N GLY A 43 -60.42 23.16 -31.79
CA GLY A 43 -60.63 21.79 -32.33
C GLY A 43 -60.55 20.59 -31.37
N GLY A 44 -61.68 19.89 -31.27
CA GLY A 44 -61.66 18.45 -31.55
C GLY A 44 -61.58 17.50 -30.36
N SER A 45 -62.70 16.81 -30.16
CA SER A 45 -62.94 15.67 -29.28
C SER A 45 -61.97 14.48 -29.46
N GLY A 46 -61.61 13.87 -28.33
CA GLY A 46 -61.30 12.44 -28.21
C GLY A 46 -59.83 12.08 -28.25
N THR A 47 -59.29 11.53 -27.16
CA THR A 47 -58.74 10.16 -27.09
C THR A 47 -58.04 9.93 -25.74
N THR A 48 -58.11 8.66 -25.32
CA THR A 48 -57.68 8.04 -24.07
C THR A 48 -56.21 8.29 -23.71
N VAL A 49 -55.95 8.77 -22.49
CA VAL A 49 -54.60 8.79 -21.89
C VAL A 49 -54.26 7.38 -21.42
N GLY A 50 -53.44 6.68 -22.21
CA GLY A 50 -52.82 5.42 -21.83
C GLY A 50 -51.71 5.62 -20.81
N ASP A 51 -51.49 4.58 -20.01
CA ASP A 51 -50.48 4.48 -18.95
C ASP A 51 -49.08 4.87 -19.44
N PHE A 52 -48.49 5.88 -18.79
CA PHE A 52 -47.08 6.21 -18.97
C PHE A 52 -46.23 5.19 -18.19
N ALA A 53 -45.72 4.20 -18.91
CA ALA A 53 -44.68 3.29 -18.45
C ALA A 53 -43.45 4.06 -17.94
N ALA A 54 -42.94 3.65 -16.77
CA ALA A 54 -41.73 4.21 -16.16
C ALA A 54 -40.51 4.07 -17.11
N PRO A 55 -39.55 5.01 -17.09
CA PRO A 55 -38.40 4.94 -18.00
C PRO A 55 -37.57 3.70 -17.70
N SER A 56 -37.34 2.88 -18.73
CA SER A 56 -36.47 1.70 -18.67
C SER A 56 -35.09 2.07 -18.10
N GLU A 57 -34.61 1.27 -17.14
CA GLU A 57 -33.25 1.36 -16.60
C GLU A 57 -32.23 1.53 -17.73
N ALA A 58 -31.42 2.59 -17.63
CA ALA A 58 -30.29 2.78 -18.53
C ALA A 58 -29.37 1.55 -18.46
N PRO A 59 -28.89 1.01 -19.59
CA PRO A 59 -27.95 -0.10 -19.58
C PRO A 59 -26.72 0.28 -18.76
N GLN A 60 -26.49 -0.42 -17.65
CA GLN A 60 -25.23 -0.32 -16.92
C GLN A 60 -24.12 -0.74 -17.89
N LEU A 61 -23.31 0.21 -18.35
CA LEU A 61 -22.14 -0.06 -19.16
C LEU A 61 -21.17 -0.89 -18.31
N ALA A 62 -21.21 -2.21 -18.49
CA ALA A 62 -20.31 -3.13 -17.82
C ALA A 62 -18.87 -2.71 -18.12
N GLU A 63 -18.11 -2.32 -17.08
CA GLU A 63 -16.70 -2.03 -17.25
C GLU A 63 -16.00 -3.28 -17.81
N PRO A 64 -15.15 -3.15 -18.85
CA PRO A 64 -14.50 -4.29 -19.45
C PRO A 64 -13.62 -4.99 -18.41
N SER A 65 -13.93 -6.25 -18.11
CA SER A 65 -13.09 -7.09 -17.26
C SER A 65 -11.71 -7.24 -17.93
N ARG A 66 -10.71 -6.46 -17.51
CA ARG A 66 -9.34 -6.62 -17.99
C ARG A 66 -8.76 -7.93 -17.46
N LYS A 67 -8.93 -9.00 -18.22
CA LYS A 67 -8.25 -10.28 -17.96
C LYS A 67 -6.74 -10.06 -18.15
N ALA A 68 -5.89 -10.51 -17.21
CA ALA A 68 -4.44 -10.40 -17.43
C ALA A 68 -4.02 -11.25 -18.63
N SER A 69 -3.01 -10.74 -19.33
CA SER A 69 -2.37 -11.43 -20.44
C SER A 69 -1.92 -12.85 -20.02
N PRO A 70 -2.08 -13.87 -20.87
CA PRO A 70 -1.62 -15.24 -20.60
C PRO A 70 -0.15 -15.31 -20.18
N TRP A 71 0.68 -14.41 -20.73
CA TRP A 71 2.08 -14.27 -20.37
C TRP A 71 2.32 -13.93 -18.90
N VAL A 72 1.44 -13.14 -18.28
CA VAL A 72 1.55 -12.77 -16.85
C VAL A 72 1.11 -13.94 -15.96
N ARG A 73 0.10 -14.71 -16.40
CA ARG A 73 -0.41 -15.86 -15.66
C ARG A 73 0.64 -16.97 -15.54
N HIS A 74 1.36 -17.27 -16.62
CA HIS A 74 2.36 -18.34 -16.64
C HIS A 74 3.79 -17.85 -16.41
N GLY A 75 4.13 -16.64 -16.86
CA GLY A 75 5.47 -16.07 -16.67
C GLY A 75 5.72 -15.59 -15.24
N GLY A 76 4.71 -15.15 -14.51
CA GLY A 76 4.86 -14.69 -13.13
C GLY A 76 5.41 -15.74 -12.17
N PRO A 77 4.84 -16.96 -12.12
CA PRO A 77 5.39 -18.05 -11.32
C PRO A 77 6.81 -18.44 -11.74
N ALA A 78 7.12 -18.40 -13.04
CA ALA A 78 8.47 -18.68 -13.53
C ALA A 78 9.49 -17.63 -13.05
N VAL A 79 9.15 -16.34 -13.11
CA VAL A 79 10.00 -15.26 -12.59
C VAL A 79 10.21 -15.41 -11.08
N LEU A 80 9.16 -15.71 -10.33
CA LEU A 80 9.27 -15.96 -8.89
C LEU A 80 10.18 -17.16 -8.60
N ALA A 81 10.03 -18.26 -9.34
CA ALA A 81 10.86 -19.44 -9.18
C ALA A 81 12.34 -19.14 -9.46
N VAL A 82 12.64 -18.43 -10.56
CA VAL A 82 14.00 -17.98 -10.88
C VAL A 82 14.55 -17.06 -9.79
N ALA A 83 13.77 -16.09 -9.32
CA ALA A 83 14.15 -15.19 -8.24
C ALA A 83 14.47 -15.95 -6.94
N LEU A 84 13.65 -16.93 -6.57
CA LEU A 84 13.86 -17.78 -5.39
C LEU A 84 15.12 -18.65 -5.54
N VAL A 85 15.31 -19.28 -6.69
CA VAL A 85 16.50 -20.12 -6.97
C VAL A 85 17.76 -19.27 -6.87
N LEU A 86 17.78 -18.11 -7.52
CA LEU A 86 18.90 -17.18 -7.44
C LEU A 86 19.16 -16.72 -6.00
N TYR A 87 18.10 -16.42 -5.24
CA TYR A 87 18.23 -16.05 -3.84
C TYR A 87 18.84 -17.18 -3.01
N VAL A 88 18.39 -18.43 -3.18
CA VAL A 88 18.96 -19.60 -2.50
C VAL A 88 20.42 -19.83 -2.89
N VAL A 89 20.77 -19.68 -4.17
CA VAL A 89 22.17 -19.80 -4.62
C VAL A 89 23.04 -18.72 -3.98
N VAL A 90 22.59 -17.47 -3.96
CA VAL A 90 23.33 -16.39 -3.29
C VAL A 90 23.45 -16.66 -1.79
N TYR A 91 22.36 -17.06 -1.14
CA TYR A 91 22.31 -17.36 0.29
C TYR A 91 23.25 -18.50 0.70
N THR A 92 23.33 -19.55 -0.11
CA THR A 92 24.22 -20.70 0.14
C THR A 92 25.68 -20.40 -0.15
N ARG A 93 25.98 -19.46 -1.07
CA ARG A 93 27.36 -19.10 -1.45
C ARG A 93 27.97 -18.01 -0.58
N TRP A 94 27.16 -17.24 0.13
CA TRP A 94 27.61 -16.09 0.92
C TRP A 94 27.08 -16.20 2.36
N PRO A 95 27.85 -16.84 3.27
CA PRO A 95 27.42 -17.11 4.64
C PRO A 95 27.07 -15.86 5.45
N SER A 96 27.62 -14.71 5.07
CA SER A 96 27.32 -13.42 5.71
C SER A 96 25.86 -12.96 5.51
N LEU A 97 25.11 -13.53 4.56
CA LEU A 97 23.67 -13.28 4.42
C LEU A 97 22.81 -14.13 5.38
N VAL A 98 23.36 -15.21 5.93
CA VAL A 98 22.64 -16.11 6.84
C VAL A 98 22.47 -15.48 8.22
N THR A 99 23.43 -14.65 8.63
CA THR A 99 23.52 -14.15 10.01
C THR A 99 22.32 -13.31 10.43
N GLN A 100 21.70 -12.58 9.48
CA GLN A 100 20.57 -11.68 9.71
C GLN A 100 20.79 -10.78 10.93
N VAL A 101 21.80 -9.91 10.83
CA VAL A 101 22.32 -9.12 11.96
C VAL A 101 21.23 -8.34 12.69
N ASP A 102 20.28 -7.73 11.99
CA ASP A 102 19.23 -6.95 12.64
C ASP A 102 18.27 -7.84 13.42
N LEU A 103 17.92 -9.02 12.89
CA LEU A 103 17.12 -10.01 13.61
C LEU A 103 17.79 -10.43 14.92
N GLN A 104 19.12 -10.59 14.91
CA GLN A 104 19.88 -10.90 16.12
C GLN A 104 19.84 -9.75 17.13
N VAL A 105 19.97 -8.51 16.69
CA VAL A 105 19.86 -7.33 17.56
C VAL A 105 18.47 -7.29 18.24
N TYR A 106 17.40 -7.55 17.49
CA TYR A 106 16.05 -7.62 18.08
C TYR A 106 15.88 -8.77 19.08
N ARG A 107 16.33 -9.97 18.74
CA ARG A 107 16.25 -11.16 19.61
C ARG A 107 17.13 -11.02 20.86
N PHE A 108 18.26 -10.35 20.73
CA PHE A 108 19.14 -10.01 21.84
C PHE A 108 18.50 -9.01 22.80
N GLY A 109 17.89 -7.94 22.28
CA GLY A 109 17.06 -7.03 23.08
C GLY A 109 15.95 -7.79 23.81
N ALA A 110 15.24 -8.68 23.11
CA ALA A 110 14.20 -9.51 23.75
C ALA A 110 14.75 -10.42 24.85
N THR A 111 15.94 -11.01 24.66
CA THR A 111 16.62 -11.85 25.66
C THR A 111 17.01 -11.05 26.90
N ARG A 112 17.40 -9.78 26.75
CA ARG A 112 17.67 -8.87 27.87
C ARG A 112 16.43 -8.60 28.69
N VAL A 113 15.31 -8.28 28.02
CA VAL A 113 14.02 -8.08 28.69
C VAL A 113 13.60 -9.37 29.42
N TRP A 114 13.74 -10.53 28.77
CA TRP A 114 13.43 -11.83 29.38
C TRP A 114 14.23 -12.09 30.66
N LYS A 115 15.48 -11.63 30.72
CA LYS A 115 16.38 -11.79 31.88
C LYS A 115 16.30 -10.64 32.89
N GLY A 116 15.44 -9.63 32.67
CA GLY A 116 15.36 -8.45 33.52
C GLY A 116 16.61 -7.56 33.50
N LEU A 117 17.39 -7.59 32.41
CA LEU A 117 18.62 -6.83 32.24
C LEU A 117 18.37 -5.50 31.51
N ASP A 118 19.25 -4.52 31.70
CA ASP A 118 19.19 -3.24 30.98
C ASP A 118 19.40 -3.44 29.47
N LEU A 119 18.43 -2.98 28.69
CA LEU A 119 18.32 -3.13 27.25
C LEU A 119 19.45 -2.42 26.49
N TYR A 120 19.89 -1.28 27.00
CA TYR A 120 20.79 -0.36 26.29
C TYR A 120 22.25 -0.42 26.79
N SER A 121 22.51 -1.27 27.79
CA SER A 121 23.80 -1.37 28.46
C SER A 121 24.95 -1.84 27.57
N ILE A 122 24.73 -2.87 26.74
CA ILE A 122 25.74 -3.44 25.84
C ILE A 122 25.13 -3.86 24.51
N GLY A 123 25.92 -3.79 23.45
CA GLY A 123 25.52 -4.24 22.11
C GLY A 123 25.67 -5.75 21.89
N LEU A 124 25.23 -6.23 20.73
CA LEU A 124 25.16 -7.68 20.41
C LEU A 124 26.50 -8.42 20.63
N THR A 125 27.63 -7.76 20.35
CA THR A 125 28.99 -8.33 20.49
C THR A 125 29.54 -8.26 21.91
N GLY A 126 28.78 -7.72 22.86
CA GLY A 126 29.25 -7.42 24.22
C GLY A 126 30.01 -6.09 24.32
N ASN A 127 30.34 -5.47 23.19
CA ASN A 127 30.90 -4.13 23.13
C ASN A 127 29.78 -3.07 23.15
N PRO A 128 29.80 -2.09 24.06
CA PRO A 128 28.79 -1.03 24.12
C PRO A 128 28.86 -0.03 22.95
N LYS A 129 29.79 -0.17 22.00
CA LYS A 129 29.88 0.69 20.80
C LYS A 129 29.41 0.03 19.50
N GLU A 130 29.01 -1.24 19.54
CA GLU A 130 28.72 -2.02 18.33
C GLU A 130 27.38 -2.72 18.40
N LEU A 131 26.58 -2.64 17.34
CA LEU A 131 25.30 -3.37 17.21
C LEU A 131 24.37 -3.18 18.42
N LEU A 132 24.21 -1.92 18.83
CA LEU A 132 23.34 -1.52 19.93
C LEU A 132 21.86 -1.69 19.57
N PHE A 133 21.06 -2.03 20.57
CA PHE A 133 19.62 -1.95 20.45
C PHE A 133 19.18 -0.49 20.49
N ILE A 134 18.83 0.09 19.33
CA ILE A 134 18.43 1.50 19.20
C ILE A 134 16.91 1.70 19.03
N TYR A 135 16.14 0.63 19.25
CA TYR A 135 14.70 0.62 19.03
C TYR A 135 13.93 0.90 20.33
N PRO A 136 12.62 1.23 20.25
CA PRO A 136 11.77 1.33 21.43
C PRO A 136 11.71 0.00 22.21
N PRO A 137 11.55 0.01 23.54
CA PRO A 137 11.42 -1.22 24.33
C PRO A 137 10.27 -2.12 23.88
N PHE A 138 9.20 -1.53 23.34
CA PHE A 138 8.09 -2.27 22.75
C PHE A 138 8.53 -3.22 21.62
N ALA A 139 9.52 -2.82 20.81
CA ALA A 139 10.06 -3.70 19.79
C ALA A 139 10.69 -4.96 20.41
N ALA A 140 11.42 -4.84 21.53
CA ALA A 140 11.99 -6.01 22.22
C ALA A 140 10.89 -6.96 22.73
N LEU A 141 9.75 -6.41 23.19
CA LEU A 141 8.60 -7.21 23.62
C LEU A 141 8.01 -8.03 22.46
N CYS A 142 7.90 -7.46 21.26
CA CYS A 142 7.40 -8.17 20.09
C CYS A 142 8.27 -9.38 19.69
N PHE A 143 9.55 -9.36 20.04
CA PHE A 143 10.49 -10.45 19.73
C PHE A 143 10.67 -11.47 20.88
N LEU A 144 10.01 -11.29 22.04
CA LEU A 144 10.03 -12.26 23.14
C LEU A 144 9.69 -13.69 22.72
N PRO A 145 8.68 -13.94 21.85
CA PRO A 145 8.35 -15.30 21.43
C PRO A 145 9.48 -16.04 20.69
N LEU A 146 10.48 -15.32 20.15
CA LEU A 146 11.61 -15.90 19.42
C LEU A 146 12.81 -16.22 20.31
N VAL A 147 12.81 -15.78 21.57
CA VAL A 147 13.90 -16.06 22.53
C VAL A 147 14.13 -17.57 22.71
N PRO A 148 13.12 -18.41 22.98
CA PRO A 148 13.34 -19.84 23.27
C PRO A 148 13.67 -20.68 22.02
N ILE A 149 13.53 -20.13 20.81
CA ILE A 149 13.72 -20.87 19.56
C ILE A 149 15.21 -20.86 19.19
N ALA A 150 15.74 -21.98 18.67
CA ALA A 150 17.12 -22.06 18.20
C ALA A 150 17.41 -21.04 17.08
N GLU A 151 18.60 -20.46 17.08
CA GLU A 151 18.97 -19.37 16.15
C GLU A 151 18.76 -19.71 14.66
N PRO A 152 19.21 -20.87 14.16
CA PRO A 152 18.99 -21.21 12.74
C PRO A 152 17.50 -21.35 12.40
N ALA A 153 16.71 -21.85 13.33
CA ALA A 153 15.26 -21.97 13.16
C ALA A 153 14.59 -20.60 13.13
N VAL A 154 15.04 -19.65 13.97
CA VAL A 154 14.55 -18.26 13.94
C VAL A 154 14.89 -17.59 12.61
N GLN A 155 16.09 -17.77 12.08
CA GLN A 155 16.50 -17.18 10.81
C GLN A 155 15.65 -17.67 9.63
N VAL A 156 15.45 -18.99 9.54
CA VAL A 156 14.61 -19.60 8.50
C VAL A 156 13.15 -19.17 8.66
N LEU A 157 12.62 -19.20 9.89
CA LEU A 157 11.26 -18.76 10.18
C LEU A 157 11.05 -17.30 9.76
N TRP A 158 11.99 -16.42 10.13
CA TRP A 158 11.89 -14.99 9.83
C TRP A 158 12.01 -14.70 8.34
N LEU A 159 12.86 -15.42 7.62
CA LEU A 159 12.96 -15.34 6.17
C LEU A 159 11.62 -15.72 5.51
N VAL A 160 11.02 -16.84 5.92
CA VAL A 160 9.71 -17.29 5.41
C VAL A 160 8.62 -16.25 5.71
N LEU A 161 8.59 -15.70 6.93
CA LEU A 161 7.65 -14.65 7.32
C LEU A 161 7.84 -13.38 6.48
N THR A 162 9.08 -12.98 6.22
CA THR A 162 9.37 -11.79 5.41
C THR A 162 8.87 -11.98 3.98
N CYS A 163 9.13 -13.13 3.35
CA CYS A 163 8.59 -13.48 2.04
C CYS A 163 7.06 -13.46 2.03
N PHE A 164 6.43 -14.03 3.07
CA PHE A 164 4.99 -13.99 3.26
C PHE A 164 4.45 -12.56 3.35
N PHE A 165 5.09 -11.67 4.12
CA PHE A 165 4.68 -10.28 4.27
C PHE A 165 4.77 -9.49 2.96
N ILE A 166 5.80 -9.72 2.13
CA ILE A 166 5.90 -9.11 0.79
C ILE A 166 4.74 -9.58 -0.09
N ALA A 167 4.52 -10.90 -0.17
CA ALA A 167 3.44 -11.46 -0.97
C ALA A 167 2.06 -10.98 -0.49
N TYR A 168 1.86 -10.94 0.83
CA TYR A 168 0.65 -10.43 1.46
C TYR A 168 0.41 -8.95 1.10
N ALA A 169 1.41 -8.08 1.25
CA ALA A 169 1.28 -6.66 0.96
C ALA A 169 0.91 -6.43 -0.51
N ILE A 170 1.61 -7.10 -1.44
CA ILE A 170 1.32 -7.01 -2.88
C ILE A 170 -0.10 -7.51 -3.18
N GLN A 171 -0.48 -8.69 -2.67
CA GLN A 171 -1.80 -9.27 -2.87
C GLN A 171 -2.91 -8.32 -2.35
N ARG A 172 -2.72 -7.71 -1.18
CA ARG A 172 -3.66 -6.74 -0.60
C ARG A 172 -3.80 -5.49 -1.47
N MET A 173 -2.68 -4.94 -1.97
CA MET A 173 -2.69 -3.80 -2.87
C MET A 173 -3.40 -4.12 -4.18
N LEU A 174 -3.12 -5.28 -4.79
CA LEU A 174 -3.78 -5.71 -6.03
C LEU A 174 -5.29 -5.93 -5.83
N ASN A 175 -5.69 -6.56 -4.72
CA ASN A 175 -7.11 -6.74 -4.39
C ASN A 175 -7.85 -5.40 -4.20
N SER A 176 -7.18 -4.39 -3.64
CA SER A 176 -7.78 -3.06 -3.46
C SER A 176 -8.11 -2.35 -4.79
N MET A 177 -7.38 -2.71 -5.85
CA MET A 177 -7.63 -2.26 -7.22
C MET A 177 -8.70 -3.08 -7.94
N ARG A 178 -9.43 -3.95 -7.22
CA ARG A 178 -10.50 -4.81 -7.75
C ARG A 178 -10.03 -5.83 -8.81
N LEU A 179 -8.75 -6.19 -8.83
CA LEU A 179 -8.29 -7.34 -9.60
C LEU A 179 -8.78 -8.63 -8.93
N THR A 180 -9.40 -9.52 -9.69
CA THR A 180 -9.97 -10.79 -9.18
C THR A 180 -9.06 -11.97 -9.50
N ALA A 181 -9.27 -13.12 -8.84
CA ALA A 181 -8.51 -14.34 -9.13
C ALA A 181 -8.59 -14.73 -10.63
N ASP A 182 -9.77 -14.52 -11.24
CA ASP A 182 -10.03 -14.80 -12.65
C ASP A 182 -9.20 -13.93 -13.59
N THR A 183 -8.76 -12.75 -13.16
CA THR A 183 -7.90 -11.88 -13.95
C THR A 183 -6.42 -12.27 -13.88
N GLY A 184 -6.04 -13.43 -13.33
CA GLY A 184 -4.61 -13.83 -13.27
C GLY A 184 -3.83 -13.17 -12.14
N LEU A 185 -4.53 -12.76 -11.08
CA LEU A 185 -3.99 -12.10 -9.89
C LEU A 185 -2.79 -12.83 -9.28
N TRP A 186 -2.83 -14.17 -9.21
CA TRP A 186 -1.74 -14.98 -8.66
C TRP A 186 -0.46 -14.89 -9.50
N GLY A 187 -0.59 -14.91 -10.83
CA GLY A 187 0.56 -14.75 -11.73
C GLY A 187 1.16 -13.35 -11.63
N LEU A 188 0.32 -12.31 -11.59
CA LEU A 188 0.79 -10.94 -11.38
C LEU A 188 1.45 -10.75 -10.02
N THR A 189 0.91 -11.37 -8.97
CA THR A 189 1.50 -11.32 -7.62
C THR A 189 2.85 -12.01 -7.61
N ALA A 190 2.95 -13.21 -8.18
CA ALA A 190 4.22 -13.92 -8.28
C ALA A 190 5.27 -13.11 -9.06
N LEU A 191 4.87 -12.50 -10.18
CA LEU A 191 5.74 -11.61 -10.96
C LEU A 191 6.25 -10.44 -10.11
N LEU A 192 5.34 -9.73 -9.44
CA LEU A 192 5.68 -8.56 -8.64
C LEU A 192 6.52 -8.92 -7.41
N VAL A 193 6.21 -10.02 -6.71
CA VAL A 193 7.04 -10.51 -5.59
C VAL A 193 8.46 -10.83 -6.10
N GLY A 194 8.55 -11.56 -7.21
CA GLY A 194 9.83 -11.93 -7.82
C GLY A 194 10.66 -10.73 -8.25
N LEU A 195 10.04 -9.62 -8.65
CA LEU A 195 10.76 -8.39 -9.01
C LEU A 195 11.10 -7.51 -7.79
N VAL A 196 10.11 -7.27 -6.92
CA VAL A 196 10.22 -6.40 -5.75
C VAL A 196 11.23 -6.94 -4.75
N ALA A 197 11.34 -8.26 -4.59
CA ALA A 197 12.33 -8.88 -3.71
C ALA A 197 13.79 -8.53 -4.07
N TRP A 198 14.06 -8.14 -5.32
CA TRP A 198 15.39 -7.75 -5.80
C TRP A 198 15.66 -6.25 -5.71
N LEU A 199 14.63 -5.44 -5.47
CA LEU A 199 14.82 -4.03 -5.18
C LEU A 199 15.62 -3.89 -3.90
N GLU A 200 16.62 -3.01 -3.93
CA GLU A 200 17.57 -2.79 -2.84
C GLU A 200 16.95 -2.73 -1.43
N PRO A 201 15.87 -1.97 -1.16
CA PRO A 201 15.29 -1.91 0.19
C PRO A 201 14.72 -3.26 0.68
N PHE A 202 14.18 -4.08 -0.22
CA PHE A 202 13.63 -5.40 0.12
C PHE A 202 14.74 -6.44 0.24
N ARG A 203 15.69 -6.42 -0.69
CA ARG A 203 16.86 -7.30 -0.70
C ARG A 203 17.68 -7.13 0.59
N LEU A 204 17.97 -5.89 0.99
CA LEU A 204 18.68 -5.60 2.24
C LEU A 204 17.84 -6.01 3.47
N SER A 205 16.52 -5.80 3.43
CA SER A 205 15.65 -6.22 4.54
C SER A 205 15.64 -7.73 4.74
N LEU A 206 15.63 -8.51 3.65
CA LEU A 206 15.73 -9.97 3.68
C LEU A 206 17.10 -10.43 4.21
N GLN A 207 18.18 -9.78 3.77
CA GLN A 207 19.55 -10.09 4.20
C GLN A 207 19.78 -9.82 5.68
N LEU A 208 19.24 -8.71 6.20
CA LEU A 208 19.46 -8.30 7.57
C LEU A 208 18.41 -8.88 8.55
N GLY A 209 17.28 -9.36 8.05
CA GLY A 209 16.15 -9.79 8.88
C GLY A 209 15.40 -8.60 9.48
N GLN A 210 15.22 -7.52 8.72
CA GLN A 210 14.57 -6.30 9.20
C GLN A 210 13.05 -6.46 9.39
N ILE A 211 12.53 -5.90 10.49
CA ILE A 211 11.09 -5.84 10.78
C ILE A 211 10.30 -4.90 9.87
N ASN A 212 10.98 -4.04 9.10
CA ASN A 212 10.36 -3.03 8.23
C ASN A 212 9.28 -3.61 7.30
N ILE A 213 9.51 -4.82 6.78
CA ILE A 213 8.56 -5.47 5.87
C ILE A 213 7.30 -5.95 6.62
N ALA A 214 7.44 -6.42 7.86
CA ALA A 214 6.31 -6.76 8.71
C ALA A 214 5.50 -5.50 9.05
N ILE A 215 6.18 -4.40 9.39
CA ILE A 215 5.56 -3.08 9.60
C ILE A 215 4.79 -2.63 8.36
N LEU A 216 5.41 -2.72 7.18
CA LEU A 216 4.76 -2.40 5.92
C LEU A 216 3.49 -3.23 5.71
N ALA A 217 3.55 -4.54 5.95
CA ALA A 217 2.39 -5.43 5.81
C ALA A 217 1.25 -5.04 6.76
N ILE A 218 1.55 -4.69 8.01
CA ILE A 218 0.56 -4.22 8.99
C ILE A 218 -0.08 -2.90 8.53
N VAL A 219 0.74 -1.93 8.11
CA VAL A 219 0.25 -0.63 7.63
C VAL A 219 -0.62 -0.78 6.38
N VAL A 220 -0.20 -1.62 5.43
CA VAL A 220 -0.97 -1.94 4.21
C VAL A 220 -2.29 -2.64 4.57
N ALA A 221 -2.28 -3.58 5.52
CA ALA A 221 -3.50 -4.24 5.99
C ALA A 221 -4.52 -3.25 6.54
N ASP A 222 -4.04 -2.29 7.32
CA ASP A 222 -4.83 -1.31 8.03
C ASP A 222 -5.38 -0.20 7.11
N LEU A 223 -4.54 0.37 6.24
CA LEU A 223 -4.97 1.38 5.26
C LEU A 223 -5.99 0.84 4.25
N LEU A 224 -5.88 -0.44 3.91
CA LEU A 224 -6.79 -1.12 2.97
C LEU A 224 -7.96 -1.82 3.70
N ALA A 225 -8.07 -1.67 5.02
CA ALA A 225 -9.22 -2.18 5.76
C ALA A 225 -10.48 -1.35 5.45
N PRO A 226 -11.67 -1.98 5.38
CA PRO A 226 -12.91 -1.25 5.20
C PRO A 226 -13.08 -0.18 6.28
N ARG A 227 -13.40 1.04 5.85
CA ARG A 227 -13.48 2.27 6.67
C ARG A 227 -14.46 2.19 7.85
N GLN A 228 -15.32 1.17 7.89
CA GLN A 228 -16.29 0.89 8.96
C GLN A 228 -15.78 -0.11 10.02
N ARG A 229 -14.57 -0.67 9.88
CA ARG A 229 -14.01 -1.54 10.92
C ARG A 229 -13.60 -0.70 12.13
N ARG A 230 -14.08 -1.12 13.30
CA ARG A 230 -13.81 -0.55 14.63
C ARG A 230 -12.34 -0.56 15.04
N TRP A 231 -11.49 -1.23 14.25
CA TRP A 231 -10.08 -1.47 14.49
C TRP A 231 -9.17 -0.79 13.45
N ALA A 232 -9.73 0.07 12.59
CA ALA A 232 -8.95 0.83 11.61
C ALA A 232 -8.02 1.80 12.36
N GLY A 233 -6.73 1.72 12.05
CA GLY A 233 -5.64 2.55 12.57
C GLY A 233 -4.80 1.94 13.69
N ILE A 234 -5.26 0.86 14.33
CA ILE A 234 -4.50 0.14 15.37
C ILE A 234 -3.21 -0.46 14.78
N GLY A 235 -3.23 -0.87 13.51
CA GLY A 235 -2.05 -1.36 12.83
C GLY A 235 -1.00 -0.26 12.65
N ILE A 236 -1.43 0.96 12.30
CA ILE A 236 -0.58 2.13 12.20
C ILE A 236 -0.01 2.52 13.57
N GLY A 237 -0.83 2.51 14.62
CA GLY A 237 -0.39 2.75 16.00
C GLY A 237 0.65 1.73 16.46
N LEU A 238 0.43 0.44 16.17
CA LEU A 238 1.37 -0.63 16.47
C LEU A 238 2.70 -0.45 15.71
N ALA A 239 2.63 -0.12 14.42
CA ALA A 239 3.79 0.18 13.60
C ALA A 239 4.65 1.33 14.16
N ALA A 240 4.00 2.40 14.61
CA ALA A 240 4.68 3.54 15.25
C ALA A 240 5.30 3.19 16.60
N GLY A 241 4.68 2.29 17.37
CA GLY A 241 5.26 1.77 18.61
C GLY A 241 6.52 0.92 18.38
N ILE A 242 6.62 0.23 17.25
CA ILE A 242 7.76 -0.65 16.92
C ILE A 242 8.94 0.16 16.35
N LYS A 243 8.68 1.18 15.53
CA LYS A 243 9.73 2.00 14.90
C LYS A 243 9.29 3.46 14.87
N LEU A 244 10.16 4.36 15.32
CA LEU A 244 9.86 5.80 15.34
C LEU A 244 9.66 6.42 13.95
N THR A 245 10.22 5.81 12.89
CA THR A 245 10.11 6.33 11.51
C THR A 245 8.65 6.49 11.06
N PRO A 246 7.75 5.51 11.24
CA PRO A 246 6.32 5.71 10.98
C PRO A 246 5.61 6.65 11.97
N ALA A 247 6.12 6.88 13.19
CA ALA A 247 5.51 7.84 14.12
C ALA A 247 5.52 9.28 13.56
N LEU A 248 6.47 9.61 12.67
CA LEU A 248 6.48 10.88 11.94
C LEU A 248 5.26 11.05 11.02
N PHE A 249 4.75 9.97 10.41
CA PHE A 249 3.51 10.03 9.63
C PHE A 249 2.29 10.26 10.53
N ILE A 250 2.27 9.69 11.73
CA ILE A 250 1.22 9.95 12.72
C ILE A 250 1.24 11.44 13.12
N ILE A 251 2.41 11.99 13.43
CA ILE A 251 2.57 13.42 13.74
C ILE A 251 2.15 14.29 12.56
N TYR A 252 2.57 13.96 11.34
CA TYR A 252 2.20 14.68 10.12
C TYR A 252 0.68 14.64 9.88
N LEU A 253 0.06 13.45 9.97
CA LEU A 253 -1.38 13.27 9.78
C LEU A 253 -2.20 13.97 10.87
N ALA A 254 -1.71 13.99 12.10
CA ALA A 254 -2.28 14.76 13.20
C ALA A 254 -2.16 16.27 12.94
N ALA A 255 -1.00 16.74 12.48
CA ALA A 255 -0.75 18.15 12.15
C ALA A 255 -1.65 18.67 11.02
N ILE A 256 -2.02 17.83 10.05
CA ILE A 256 -2.96 18.19 8.97
C ILE A 256 -4.44 17.90 9.32
N GLY A 257 -4.76 17.63 10.59
CA GLY A 257 -6.15 17.46 11.07
C GLY A 257 -6.83 16.15 10.67
N ARG A 258 -6.06 15.15 10.21
CA ARG A 258 -6.57 13.82 9.81
C ARG A 258 -6.41 12.79 10.92
N LEU A 259 -6.84 13.13 12.13
CA LEU A 259 -6.69 12.31 13.34
C LEU A 259 -7.34 10.90 13.23
N ARG A 260 -8.40 10.75 12.42
CA ARG A 260 -9.03 9.44 12.14
C ARG A 260 -8.20 8.49 11.27
N ALA A 261 -7.07 8.94 10.72
CA ALA A 261 -6.12 8.10 10.00
C ALA A 261 -4.82 7.87 10.80
N ALA A 262 -4.74 8.42 12.02
CA ALA A 262 -3.58 8.44 12.88
C ALA A 262 -3.76 7.59 14.17
N VAL A 263 -4.95 7.01 14.36
CA VAL A 263 -5.37 6.20 15.52
C VAL A 263 -6.03 4.95 15.02
#